data_AF-A0A0C9NCJ9-F1
#
_entry.id   AF-A0A0C9NCJ9-F1
#
_cell.length_a   1.000
_cell.length_b   1.000
_cell.length_c   1.000
_cell.angle_alpha   90.00
_cell.angle_beta   90.00
_cell.angle_gamma   90.00
#
_symmetry.space_group_name_H-M   'P 1'
#
loop_
_entity.id
_entity.type
_entity.pdbx_description
1 polymer ?
#
loop_
_entity_poly.entity_id
_entity_poly.type
_entity_poly.pdbx_seq_one_letter_code
_entity_poly.pdbx_strand_id
1 'polypeptide(L)'
;MLYSTSIESMEVTMLAEYGQAREPFGAWLMAQKDRGDWIDPIAAAARADRGFPRNGTPDQVRARLRDMGADGDAFAALDDAEIDWMSF
;
A
#
# COMPACT_ATOMS: atom_id res chain seq x y z
N MET A 1 -19.74 -46.16 -12.33
CA MET A 1 -18.56 -46.13 -11.47
C MET A 1 -18.04 -44.70 -11.51
N LEU A 2 -18.49 -43.87 -10.56
CA LEU A 2 -18.13 -42.46 -10.46
C LEU A 2 -16.97 -42.37 -9.48
N TYR A 3 -15.82 -41.79 -9.85
CA TYR A 3 -14.92 -41.06 -8.95
C TYR A 3 -13.81 -40.39 -9.78
N SER A 4 -13.44 -39.17 -9.37
CA SER A 4 -12.34 -38.32 -9.88
C SER A 4 -12.69 -37.22 -10.88
N THR A 5 -13.76 -36.48 -10.60
CA THR A 5 -13.77 -35.00 -10.79
C THR A 5 -13.50 -34.39 -9.41
N SER A 6 -12.26 -34.37 -8.93
CA SER A 6 -11.97 -33.86 -7.57
C SER A 6 -10.60 -33.21 -7.41
N ILE A 7 -9.87 -32.90 -8.49
CA ILE A 7 -8.56 -32.25 -8.37
C ILE A 7 -8.57 -30.83 -8.97
N GLU A 8 -9.42 -30.55 -9.97
CA GLU A 8 -9.59 -29.19 -10.51
C GLU A 8 -10.34 -28.23 -9.56
N SER A 9 -11.08 -28.76 -8.58
CA SER A 9 -11.88 -27.95 -7.66
C SER A 9 -11.12 -27.45 -6.42
N MET A 10 -9.88 -27.92 -6.19
CA MET A 10 -9.05 -27.46 -5.05
C MET A 10 -8.15 -26.26 -5.40
N GLU A 11 -7.82 -26.02 -6.68
CA GLU A 11 -7.10 -24.79 -7.07
C GLU A 11 -8.01 -23.55 -7.04
N VAL A 12 -9.27 -23.69 -7.46
CA VAL A 12 -10.19 -22.55 -7.58
C VAL A 12 -10.57 -21.98 -6.21
N THR A 13 -10.54 -22.80 -5.15
CA THR A 13 -10.79 -22.33 -3.78
C THR A 13 -9.54 -21.75 -3.12
N MET A 14 -8.33 -22.23 -3.44
CA MET A 14 -7.10 -21.62 -2.91
C MET A 14 -6.85 -20.23 -3.50
N LEU A 15 -7.23 -19.97 -4.75
CA LEU A 15 -7.11 -18.62 -5.35
C LEU A 15 -8.07 -17.59 -4.74
N ALA A 16 -9.15 -18.03 -4.09
CA ALA A 16 -10.08 -17.14 -3.39
C ALA A 16 -9.55 -16.66 -2.02
N GLU A 17 -8.52 -17.31 -1.47
CA GLU A 17 -7.87 -16.95 -0.20
C GLU A 17 -6.58 -16.10 -0.37
N TYR A 18 -6.14 -15.81 -1.59
CA TYR A 18 -5.00 -14.89 -1.83
C TYR A 18 -5.43 -13.48 -2.24
N GLY A 19 -6.74 -13.20 -2.24
CA GLY A 19 -7.27 -11.85 -2.27
C GLY A 19 -7.29 -11.24 -0.87
N GLN A 20 -6.21 -11.37 -0.09
CA GLN A 20 -6.03 -10.52 1.10
C GLN A 20 -6.18 -9.10 0.58
N ALA A 21 -7.29 -8.44 0.91
CA ALA A 21 -7.58 -7.08 0.48
C ALA A 21 -6.52 -6.18 1.12
N ARG A 22 -5.35 -6.12 0.48
CA ARG A 22 -4.20 -5.41 0.99
C ARG A 22 -4.65 -3.98 1.23
N GLU A 23 -4.41 -3.50 2.44
CA GLU A 23 -4.80 -2.16 2.81
C GLU A 23 -4.27 -1.18 1.73
N PRO A 24 -5.10 -0.25 1.24
CA PRO A 24 -4.65 0.73 0.27
C PRO A 24 -3.38 1.40 0.74
N PHE A 25 -2.42 1.60 -0.16
CA PHE A 25 -1.12 2.19 0.19
C PHE A 25 -1.27 3.50 0.96
N GLY A 26 -2.22 4.36 0.57
CA GLY A 26 -2.50 5.60 1.31
C GLY A 26 -2.92 5.37 2.77
N ALA A 27 -3.73 4.35 3.05
CA ALA A 27 -4.19 4.04 4.39
C ALA A 27 -3.05 3.44 5.23
N TRP A 28 -2.27 2.55 4.62
CA TRP A 28 -1.07 1.99 5.23
C TRP A 28 -0.01 3.06 5.54
N LEU A 29 0.21 4.02 4.63
CA LEU A 29 1.17 5.10 4.82
C LEU A 29 0.75 6.01 5.99
N MET A 30 -0.56 6.32 6.10
CA MET A 30 -1.07 7.08 7.24
C MET A 30 -0.94 6.34 8.57
N ALA A 31 -0.97 5.01 8.54
CA ALA A 31 -0.80 4.16 9.73
C ALA A 31 0.67 4.10 10.20
N GLN A 32 1.64 4.42 9.33
CA GLN A 32 3.05 4.55 9.72
C GLN A 32 3.19 5.71 10.70
N LYS A 33 3.64 5.43 11.92
CA LYS A 33 3.85 6.40 12.99
C LYS A 33 5.00 5.95 13.87
N ASP A 34 5.66 6.90 14.52
CA ASP A 34 6.70 6.65 15.52
C ASP A 34 7.86 5.79 14.96
N ARG A 35 8.09 5.82 13.64
CA ARG A 35 9.12 5.00 12.99
C ARG A 35 10.53 5.54 13.24
N GLY A 36 10.66 6.86 13.37
CA GLY A 36 11.96 7.53 13.54
C GLY A 36 12.88 7.42 12.33
N ASP A 37 12.35 6.96 11.19
CA ASP A 37 13.04 6.86 9.91
C ASP A 37 12.56 7.96 8.95
N TRP A 38 13.04 7.93 7.71
CA TRP A 38 12.67 8.90 6.67
C TRP A 38 11.24 8.75 6.15
N ILE A 39 10.51 7.66 6.49
CA ILE A 39 9.09 7.46 6.14
C ILE A 39 8.18 8.24 7.12
N ASP A 40 8.62 8.43 8.37
CA ASP A 40 7.86 9.17 9.38
C ASP A 40 7.42 10.60 8.95
N PRO A 41 8.30 11.46 8.37
CA PRO A 41 7.89 12.79 7.92
C PRO A 41 6.88 12.77 6.76
N ILE A 42 6.96 11.82 5.82
CA ILE A 42 5.97 11.71 4.73
C ILE A 42 4.63 11.17 5.23
N ALA A 43 4.64 10.25 6.20
CA ALA A 43 3.44 9.75 6.85
C ALA A 43 2.77 10.85 7.70
N ALA A 44 3.56 11.69 8.36
CA ALA A 44 3.05 12.86 9.07
C ALA A 44 2.43 13.90 8.11
N ALA A 45 3.07 14.17 6.97
CA ALA A 45 2.52 15.05 5.93
C ALA A 45 1.22 14.50 5.34
N ALA A 46 1.16 13.19 5.06
CA ALA A 46 -0.05 12.51 4.60
C ALA A 46 -1.21 12.62 5.60
N ARG A 47 -0.93 12.51 6.91
CA ARG A 47 -1.93 12.68 7.98
C ARG A 47 -2.41 14.13 8.12
N ALA A 48 -1.53 15.11 7.88
CA ALA A 48 -1.87 16.53 7.95
C ALA A 48 -2.69 16.99 6.72
N ASP A 49 -2.55 16.30 5.60
CA ASP A 49 -3.22 16.64 4.35
C ASP A 49 -4.66 16.09 4.28
N ARG A 50 -5.64 16.99 4.30
CA ARG A 50 -7.08 16.64 4.18
C ARG A 50 -7.48 16.13 2.79
N GLY A 51 -6.71 16.48 1.76
CA GLY A 51 -6.89 16.00 0.40
C GLY A 51 -6.14 14.70 0.10
N PHE A 52 -5.48 14.13 1.11
CA PHE A 52 -4.67 12.94 0.92
C PHE A 52 -5.52 11.75 0.46
N PRO A 53 -5.12 11.04 -0.61
CA PRO A 53 -5.90 9.93 -1.13
C PRO A 53 -5.73 8.70 -0.22
N ARG A 54 -6.53 8.63 0.84
CA ARG A 54 -6.47 7.55 1.85
C ARG A 54 -6.67 6.16 1.26
N ASN A 55 -7.54 6.01 0.27
CA ASN A 55 -7.73 4.74 -0.46
C ASN A 55 -6.95 4.73 -1.79
N GLY A 56 -5.93 5.58 -1.89
CA GLY A 56 -5.20 5.80 -3.12
C GLY A 56 -4.07 4.79 -3.34
N THR A 57 -3.72 4.64 -4.61
CA THR A 57 -2.52 3.90 -5.04
C THR A 57 -1.25 4.70 -4.79
N PRO A 58 -0.06 4.07 -4.81
CA PRO A 58 1.23 4.77 -4.74
C PRO A 58 1.34 5.93 -5.73
N ASP A 59 0.88 5.75 -6.98
CA ASP A 59 0.84 6.83 -7.98
C ASP A 59 -0.01 8.04 -7.56
N GLN A 60 -1.19 7.80 -6.97
CA GLN A 60 -2.06 8.89 -6.51
C GLN A 60 -1.44 9.63 -5.33
N VAL A 61 -0.78 8.90 -4.43
CA VAL A 61 -0.02 9.50 -3.32
C VAL A 61 1.18 10.30 -3.87
N ARG A 62 1.92 9.75 -4.84
CA ARG A 62 3.06 10.42 -5.49
C ARG A 62 2.64 11.71 -6.19
N ALA A 63 1.52 11.67 -6.92
CA ALA A 63 0.95 12.86 -7.55
C ALA A 63 0.59 13.92 -6.49
N ARG A 64 -0.01 13.50 -5.37
CA ARG A 64 -0.34 14.41 -4.28
C ARG A 64 0.89 15.04 -3.63
N LEU A 65 1.95 14.26 -3.37
CA LEU A 65 3.22 14.79 -2.85
C LEU A 65 3.83 15.81 -3.81
N ARG A 66 3.79 15.53 -5.12
CA ARG A 66 4.26 16.46 -6.15
C ARG A 66 3.48 17.77 -6.15
N ASP A 67 2.16 17.72 -6.03
CA ASP A 67 1.31 18.92 -5.98
C ASP A 67 1.57 19.76 -4.71
N MET A 68 1.99 19.12 -3.61
CA MET A 68 2.39 19.80 -2.37
C MET A 68 3.81 20.41 -2.43
N GLY A 69 4.54 20.18 -3.52
CA GLY A 69 5.92 20.65 -3.65
C GLY A 69 6.91 19.84 -2.81
N ALA A 70 6.64 18.55 -2.61
CA ALA A 70 7.59 17.64 -1.96
C ALA A 70 8.93 17.61 -2.71
N ASP A 71 10.02 17.52 -1.95
CA ASP A 71 11.38 17.47 -2.48
C ASP A 71 11.81 16.03 -2.84
N GLY A 72 13.04 15.90 -3.35
CA GLY A 72 13.60 14.61 -3.76
C GLY A 72 13.71 13.61 -2.61
N ASP A 73 13.96 14.09 -1.38
CA ASP A 73 14.10 13.22 -0.21
C ASP A 73 12.74 12.63 0.18
N ALA A 74 11.66 13.40 0.06
CA ALA A 74 10.30 12.90 0.26
C ALA A 74 9.90 11.84 -0.79
N PHE A 75 10.36 11.96 -2.04
CA PHE A 75 10.13 10.93 -3.05
C PHE A 75 10.95 9.66 -2.80
N ALA A 76 12.20 9.79 -2.35
CA ALA A 76 13.00 8.62 -1.96
C ALA A 76 12.36 7.87 -0.78
N ALA A 77 11.89 8.60 0.23
CA ALA A 77 11.14 8.00 1.34
C ALA A 77 9.84 7.33 0.88
N LEU A 78 9.17 7.88 -0.13
CA LEU A 78 7.96 7.29 -0.72
C LEU A 78 8.27 5.97 -1.44
N ASP A 79 9.37 5.91 -2.20
CA ASP A 79 9.82 4.71 -2.90
C ASP A 79 10.17 3.59 -1.89
N ASP A 80 10.84 3.92 -0.79
CA ASP A 80 11.10 2.96 0.30
C ASP A 80 9.83 2.51 1.01
N ALA A 81 8.89 3.44 1.26
CA ALA A 81 7.60 3.12 1.82
C ALA A 81 6.79 2.17 0.92
N GLU A 82 6.90 2.32 -0.40
CA GLU A 82 6.28 1.41 -1.37
C GLU A 82 6.87 0.00 -1.29
N ILE A 83 8.19 -0.13 -1.15
CA ILE A 83 8.87 -1.43 -0.98
C ILE A 83 8.45 -2.10 0.33
N ASP A 84 8.37 -1.36 1.43
CA ASP A 84 7.91 -1.84 2.73
C ASP A 84 6.46 -2.34 2.65
N TRP A 85 5.59 -1.56 2.00
CA TRP A 85 4.22 -1.96 1.78
C TRP A 85 4.18 -3.23 0.92
N MET A 86 4.96 -3.31 -0.17
CA MET A 86 5.14 -4.51 -1.01
C MET A 86 5.57 -5.76 -0.25
N SER A 87 6.30 -5.57 0.85
CA SER A 87 6.80 -6.66 1.69
C SER A 87 5.83 -7.09 2.80
N PHE A 88 4.76 -6.33 3.04
CA PHE A 88 3.70 -6.61 4.01
C PHE A 88 2.54 -7.40 3.38
#